data_AF-A0A5J4QZ22-F1
#
_entry.id   AF-A0A5J4QZ22-F1
#
_cell.length_a   1.000
_cell.length_b   1.000
_cell.length_c   1.000
_cell.angle_alpha   90.00
_cell.angle_beta   90.00
_cell.angle_gamma   90.00
#
_symmetry.space_group_name_H-M   'P 1'
#
loop_
_entity.id
_entity.type
_entity.pdbx_description
1 polymer ?
#
loop_
_entity_poly.entity_id
_entity_poly.type
_entity_poly.pdbx_seq_one_letter_code
_entity_poly.pdbx_strand_id
1 'polypeptide(L)'
;MYPEYKLVWLFVEPRKKREIVPPYVKIVKKRSLRAFYELATAKFWIDNFCKPVYLYKSSKQIYIQTWHGDRGFKKIMYDSGYFPLNRRVLFEENSCDLMISGSDYGQMKIQSAFHYRGNIIKVGMPRNDVLIKNDIILKNNIRKSLHVNKNSCILLYAPTLRRNQKTMSINIDLNSVLNVLEAKSKKNGFVLSEYIQEPKMNSLIKQIQI
;
A
#
# COMPACT_ATOMS: atom_id res chain seq x y z
N MET A 1 -11.58 19.20 -8.91
CA MET A 1 -10.34 18.86 -9.66
C MET A 1 -9.43 20.07 -9.58
N TYR A 2 -8.11 19.90 -9.48
CA TYR A 2 -7.16 21.01 -9.30
C TYR A 2 -6.33 21.21 -10.59
N PRO A 3 -6.92 21.81 -11.65
CA PRO A 3 -6.28 21.95 -12.96
C PRO A 3 -4.97 22.76 -12.94
N GLU A 4 -4.74 23.54 -11.89
CA GLU A 4 -3.53 24.33 -11.68
C GLU A 4 -2.28 23.48 -11.36
N TYR A 5 -2.43 22.20 -10.97
CA TYR A 5 -1.29 21.35 -10.63
C TYR A 5 -0.91 20.38 -11.73
N LYS A 6 0.38 20.38 -12.06
CA LYS A 6 1.00 19.33 -12.88
C LYS A 6 1.29 18.10 -12.04
N LEU A 7 0.54 17.02 -12.27
CA LEU A 7 0.73 15.75 -11.58
C LEU A 7 1.71 14.84 -12.34
N VAL A 8 2.69 14.29 -11.61
CA VAL A 8 3.72 13.41 -12.19
C VAL A 8 3.87 12.16 -11.35
N TRP A 9 3.72 10.98 -11.96
CA TRP A 9 3.89 9.69 -11.31
C TRP A 9 5.10 8.93 -11.86
N LEU A 10 5.90 8.37 -10.96
CA LEU A 10 7.14 7.65 -11.28
C LEU A 10 6.91 6.14 -11.22
N PHE A 11 7.11 5.45 -12.34
CA PHE A 11 6.91 4.00 -12.42
C PHE A 11 8.15 3.25 -12.89
N VAL A 12 8.34 2.03 -12.38
CA VAL A 12 9.35 1.10 -12.92
C VAL A 12 8.99 0.71 -14.35
N GLU A 13 7.72 0.46 -14.67
CA GLU A 13 7.28 0.12 -16.03
C GLU A 13 6.13 1.04 -16.49
N PRO A 14 6.43 2.29 -16.91
CA PRO A 14 5.41 3.28 -17.31
C PRO A 14 4.42 2.78 -18.35
N ARG A 15 4.89 1.99 -19.32
CA ARG A 15 4.05 1.49 -20.42
C ARG A 15 2.88 0.65 -19.91
N LYS A 16 3.11 -0.20 -18.90
CA LYS A 16 2.07 -1.06 -18.27
C LYS A 16 1.04 -0.30 -17.43
N LYS A 17 1.19 1.02 -17.27
CA LYS A 17 0.34 1.84 -16.40
C LYS A 17 -0.49 2.86 -17.16
N ARG A 18 -0.31 2.99 -18.47
CA ARG A 18 -1.00 4.00 -19.31
C ARG A 18 -2.52 3.89 -19.28
N GLU A 19 -3.07 2.68 -19.17
CA GLU A 19 -4.51 2.45 -19.18
C GLU A 19 -5.18 2.68 -17.82
N ILE A 20 -4.40 2.61 -16.73
CA ILE A 20 -4.92 2.69 -15.36
C ILE A 20 -4.76 4.11 -14.80
N VAL A 21 -3.73 4.82 -15.25
CA VAL A 21 -3.40 6.16 -14.76
C VAL A 21 -4.24 7.19 -15.53
N PRO A 22 -4.90 8.13 -14.84
CA PRO A 22 -5.71 9.14 -15.49
C PRO A 22 -4.92 9.97 -16.53
N PRO A 23 -5.52 10.36 -17.66
CA PRO A 23 -4.81 11.04 -18.76
C PRO A 23 -4.10 12.35 -18.37
N TYR A 24 -4.60 13.03 -17.33
CA TYR A 24 -4.03 14.28 -16.82
C TYR A 24 -2.77 14.07 -15.96
N VAL A 25 -2.42 12.83 -15.60
CA VAL A 25 -1.22 12.50 -14.83
C VAL A 25 -0.08 12.12 -15.77
N LYS A 26 1.03 12.86 -15.68
CA LYS A 26 2.23 12.56 -16.46
C LYS A 26 2.94 11.32 -15.89
N ILE A 27 3.12 10.30 -16.73
CA ILE A 27 3.81 9.07 -16.37
C ILE A 27 5.30 9.18 -16.76
N VAL A 28 6.22 8.94 -15.81
CA VAL A 28 7.67 9.00 -16.04
C VAL A 28 8.35 7.73 -15.54
N LYS A 29 9.38 7.27 -16.28
CA LYS A 29 10.21 6.13 -15.89
C LYS A 29 11.04 6.47 -14.65
N LYS A 30 10.86 5.72 -13.57
CA LYS A 30 11.66 5.82 -12.33
C LYS A 30 13.14 5.61 -12.67
N ARG A 31 14.04 6.36 -12.00
CA ARG A 31 15.51 6.35 -12.21
C ARG A 31 15.98 6.79 -13.61
N SER A 32 15.15 7.53 -14.36
CA SER A 32 15.58 8.22 -15.58
C SER A 32 16.01 9.66 -15.29
N LEU A 33 16.78 10.28 -16.19
CA LEU A 33 17.09 11.73 -16.11
C LEU A 33 15.82 12.58 -15.98
N ARG A 34 14.74 12.20 -16.68
CA ARG A 34 13.46 12.89 -16.56
C ARG A 34 12.87 12.76 -15.15
N ALA A 35 12.98 11.60 -14.51
CA ALA A 35 12.52 11.45 -13.13
C ALA A 35 13.30 12.32 -12.15
N PHE A 36 14.62 12.44 -12.32
CA PHE A 36 15.44 13.34 -11.51
C PHE A 36 15.06 14.81 -11.73
N TYR A 37 14.83 15.23 -12.97
CA TYR A 37 14.34 16.58 -13.28
C TYR A 37 13.00 16.87 -12.60
N GLU A 38 12.01 15.98 -12.73
CA GLU A 38 10.69 16.19 -12.11
C GLU A 38 10.79 16.18 -10.57
N LEU A 39 11.64 15.32 -9.98
CA LEU A 39 11.91 15.36 -8.55
C LEU A 39 12.56 16.67 -8.12
N ALA A 40 13.56 17.17 -8.84
CA ALA A 40 14.26 18.42 -8.49
C ALA A 40 13.38 19.68 -8.62
N THR A 41 12.37 19.64 -9.50
CA THR A 41 11.52 20.81 -9.81
C THR A 41 10.14 20.76 -9.14
N ALA A 42 9.70 19.60 -8.66
CA ALA A 42 8.41 19.47 -8.00
C ALA A 42 8.33 20.29 -6.71
N LYS A 43 7.19 20.94 -6.47
CA LYS A 43 6.92 21.61 -5.19
C LYS A 43 6.61 20.61 -4.08
N PHE A 44 5.92 19.52 -4.42
CA PHE A 44 5.47 18.49 -3.50
C PHE A 44 5.97 17.11 -3.92
N TRP A 45 6.51 16.36 -2.97
CA TRP A 45 6.76 14.92 -3.11
C TRP A 45 5.76 14.19 -2.22
N ILE A 46 5.11 13.16 -2.75
CA ILE A 46 4.15 12.33 -2.01
C ILE A 46 4.51 10.86 -2.24
N ASP A 47 4.81 10.13 -1.17
CA ASP A 47 5.11 8.70 -1.24
C ASP A 47 4.44 7.92 -0.10
N ASN A 48 4.43 6.59 -0.25
CA ASN A 48 4.00 5.61 0.75
C ASN A 48 5.13 4.62 1.13
N PHE A 49 6.34 4.87 0.64
CA PHE A 49 7.53 4.07 0.91
C PHE A 49 8.76 4.98 0.96
N CYS A 50 9.85 4.48 1.53
CA CYS A 50 11.07 5.26 1.71
C CYS A 50 11.70 5.71 0.37
N LYS A 51 12.20 6.95 0.36
CA LYS A 51 13.07 7.47 -0.67
C LYS A 51 14.48 6.87 -0.54
N PRO A 52 15.17 6.70 -1.67
CA PRO A 52 16.59 6.39 -1.67
C PRO A 52 17.42 7.55 -1.08
N VAL A 53 18.43 7.21 -0.28
CA VAL A 53 19.31 8.18 0.41
C VAL A 53 20.16 9.05 -0.52
N TYR A 54 20.29 8.68 -1.80
CA TYR A 54 21.05 9.46 -2.79
C TYR A 54 20.27 10.64 -3.38
N LEU A 55 18.99 10.79 -3.04
CA LEU A 55 18.20 11.92 -3.50
C LEU A 55 18.56 13.18 -2.72
N TYR A 56 18.34 14.33 -3.34
CA TYR A 56 18.43 15.63 -2.71
C TYR A 56 17.07 16.32 -2.77
N LYS A 57 16.56 16.76 -1.62
CA LYS A 57 15.35 17.60 -1.52
C LYS A 57 15.78 19.02 -1.15
N SER A 58 15.40 19.99 -1.97
CA SER A 58 15.62 21.41 -1.69
C SER A 58 14.68 21.90 -0.58
N SER A 59 15.09 22.92 0.18
CA SER A 59 14.28 23.61 1.19
C SER A 59 13.00 24.24 0.62
N LYS A 60 12.94 24.48 -0.69
CA LYS A 60 11.75 25.00 -1.38
C LYS A 60 10.67 23.93 -1.60
N GLN A 61 10.97 22.66 -1.36
CA GLN A 61 10.09 21.51 -1.63
C GLN A 61 9.51 20.95 -0.33
N ILE A 62 8.32 20.37 -0.43
CA ILE A 62 7.61 19.73 0.69
C ILE A 62 7.47 18.24 0.39
N TYR A 63 7.99 17.40 1.27
CA TYR A 63 7.90 15.95 1.20
C TYR A 63 6.92 15.42 2.24
N ILE A 64 5.84 14.83 1.73
CA ILE A 64 4.76 14.22 2.49
C ILE A 64 4.89 12.70 2.37
N GLN A 65 4.98 12.02 3.52
CA GLN A 65 5.06 10.56 3.58
C GLN A 65 3.81 9.99 4.25
N THR A 66 3.14 9.12 3.51
CA THR A 66 1.89 8.47 3.94
C THR A 66 2.10 7.13 4.62
N TRP A 67 3.28 6.55 4.40
CA TRP A 67 3.58 5.15 4.67
C TRP A 67 2.52 4.20 4.08
N HIS A 68 2.65 2.91 4.31
CA HIS A 68 1.76 1.91 3.69
C HIS A 68 1.01 1.07 4.73
N GLY A 69 0.91 1.56 5.95
CA GLY A 69 0.11 0.93 6.99
C GLY A 69 0.31 1.57 8.35
N ASP A 70 -0.80 1.84 9.02
CA ASP A 70 -0.79 2.42 10.36
C ASP A 70 -0.54 1.35 11.45
N ARG A 71 -1.07 0.13 11.23
CA ARG A 71 -0.90 -1.01 12.12
C ARG A 71 0.06 -2.01 11.48
N GLY A 72 1.17 -2.27 12.17
CA GLY A 72 2.17 -3.24 11.76
C GLY A 72 2.56 -4.14 12.92
N PHE A 73 2.59 -5.45 12.69
CA PHE A 73 2.99 -6.45 13.67
C PHE A 73 4.50 -6.72 13.68
N LYS A 74 5.18 -6.39 12.58
CA LYS A 74 6.64 -6.54 12.45
C LYS A 74 7.32 -5.25 12.86
N LYS A 75 8.42 -5.36 13.60
CA LYS A 75 9.34 -4.23 13.79
C LYS A 75 9.97 -3.86 12.44
N ILE A 76 10.08 -2.56 12.17
CA ILE A 76 10.58 -2.02 10.89
C ILE A 76 11.70 -1.02 11.15
N MET A 77 12.52 -0.75 10.12
CA MET A 77 13.53 0.32 10.17
C MET A 77 14.40 0.24 11.44
N TYR A 78 14.58 1.33 12.19
CA TYR A 78 15.41 1.34 13.41
C TYR A 78 14.90 0.39 14.49
N ASP A 79 13.58 0.23 14.65
CA ASP A 79 13.00 -0.75 15.58
C ASP A 79 13.39 -2.20 15.24
N SER A 80 13.71 -2.49 13.97
CA SER A 80 14.00 -3.87 13.53
C SER A 80 15.34 -4.41 14.02
N GLY A 81 16.28 -3.54 14.42
CA GLY A 81 17.66 -3.90 14.76
C GLY A 81 18.53 -4.34 13.58
N TYR A 82 17.95 -4.60 12.40
CA TYR A 82 18.69 -4.97 11.19
C TYR A 82 19.15 -3.77 10.36
N PHE A 83 18.63 -2.58 10.65
CA PHE A 83 19.03 -1.37 9.94
C PHE A 83 20.37 -0.88 10.51
N PRO A 84 21.43 -0.75 9.70
CA PRO A 84 22.76 -0.41 10.19
C PRO A 84 22.80 1.06 10.62
N LEU A 85 22.56 1.30 11.92
CA LEU A 85 22.55 2.61 12.58
C LEU A 85 23.83 3.43 12.35
N ASN A 86 24.95 2.74 12.15
CA ASN A 86 26.28 3.34 12.04
C ASN A 86 26.69 3.76 10.62
N ARG A 87 25.87 3.50 9.59
CA ARG A 87 26.28 3.76 8.18
C ARG A 87 25.20 4.35 7.28
N ARG A 88 23.94 4.38 7.70
CA ARG A 88 22.84 4.93 6.89
C ARG A 88 21.84 5.64 7.78
N VAL A 89 21.52 6.87 7.42
CA VAL A 89 20.38 7.61 7.96
C VAL A 89 19.23 7.48 6.98
N LEU A 90 18.01 7.25 7.49
CA LEU A 90 16.83 7.25 6.63
C LEU A 90 16.65 8.62 6.00
N PHE A 91 16.28 8.64 4.72
CA PHE A 91 15.99 9.90 4.05
C PHE A 91 14.83 10.64 4.73
N GLU A 92 13.82 9.89 5.18
CA GLU A 92 12.64 10.41 5.86
C GLU A 92 12.97 11.11 7.17
N GLU A 93 13.99 10.66 7.89
CA GLU A 93 14.38 11.21 9.19
C GLU A 93 14.70 12.71 9.09
N ASN A 94 15.43 13.09 8.04
CA ASN A 94 15.95 14.47 7.89
C ASN A 94 15.24 15.28 6.80
N SER A 95 14.65 14.62 5.80
CA SER A 95 14.10 15.29 4.62
C SER A 95 12.59 15.21 4.51
N CYS A 96 11.88 14.49 5.38
CA CYS A 96 10.42 14.50 5.37
C CYS A 96 9.88 15.71 6.14
N ASP A 97 8.97 16.46 5.54
CA ASP A 97 8.39 17.64 6.16
C ASP A 97 7.09 17.32 6.91
N LEU A 98 6.37 16.27 6.46
CA LEU A 98 5.11 15.83 7.03
C LEU A 98 4.92 14.32 6.89
N MET A 99 4.64 13.64 7.99
CA MET A 99 4.10 12.27 7.97
C MET A 99 2.63 12.27 8.41
N ILE A 100 1.84 11.33 7.88
CA ILE A 100 0.47 11.11 8.37
C ILE A 100 0.39 9.81 9.16
N SER A 101 -0.54 9.78 10.11
CA SER A 101 -0.87 8.57 10.88
C SER A 101 -2.38 8.40 10.99
N GLY A 102 -2.82 7.16 11.17
CA GLY A 102 -4.20 6.80 11.45
C GLY A 102 -4.49 6.47 12.91
N SER A 103 -3.49 6.44 13.80
CA SER A 103 -3.71 6.22 15.23
C SER A 103 -2.51 6.63 16.08
N ASP A 104 -2.68 6.68 17.40
CA ASP A 104 -1.56 6.93 18.32
C ASP A 104 -0.46 5.86 18.21
N TYR A 105 -0.84 4.61 17.93
CA TYR A 105 0.13 3.54 17.66
C TYR A 105 1.00 3.85 16.43
N GLY A 106 0.38 4.27 15.33
CA GLY A 106 1.10 4.61 14.11
C GLY A 106 2.03 5.80 14.33
N GLN A 107 1.56 6.84 15.03
CA GLN A 107 2.39 7.99 15.40
C GLN A 107 3.61 7.56 16.23
N MET A 108 3.41 6.75 17.27
CA MET A 108 4.51 6.22 18.09
C MET A 108 5.52 5.45 17.24
N LYS A 109 5.04 4.63 16.29
CA LYS A 109 5.92 3.87 15.38
C LYS A 109 6.64 4.74 14.35
N ILE A 110 6.03 5.82 13.88
CA ILE A 110 6.70 6.80 13.04
C ILE A 110 7.86 7.42 13.82
N GLN A 111 7.61 7.85 15.06
CA GLN A 111 8.62 8.48 15.90
C GLN A 111 9.77 7.52 16.26
N SER A 112 9.47 6.26 16.58
CA SER A 112 10.50 5.28 16.96
C SER A 112 11.21 4.70 15.74
N ALA A 113 10.47 4.13 14.78
CA ALA A 113 11.09 3.35 13.72
C ALA A 113 11.77 4.21 12.66
N PHE A 114 11.30 5.43 12.44
CA PHE A 114 11.92 6.37 11.49
C PHE A 114 12.77 7.44 12.17
N HIS A 115 12.85 7.44 13.52
CA HIS A 115 13.40 8.55 14.30
C HIS A 115 12.82 9.92 13.91
N TYR A 116 11.59 9.94 13.40
CA TYR A 116 11.01 11.14 12.83
C TYR A 116 10.59 12.13 13.91
N ARG A 117 11.10 13.36 13.82
CA ARG A 117 10.83 14.46 14.77
C ARG A 117 10.02 15.62 14.17
N GLY A 118 9.66 15.52 12.89
CA GLY A 118 8.87 16.55 12.21
C GLY A 118 7.37 16.45 12.49
N ASN A 119 6.59 17.12 11.66
CA ASN A 119 5.14 17.22 11.83
C ASN A 119 4.45 15.88 11.52
N ILE A 120 3.57 15.45 12.43
CA ILE A 120 2.72 14.28 12.24
C ILE A 120 1.26 14.72 12.33
N ILE A 121 0.47 14.43 11.30
CA ILE A 121 -0.96 14.69 11.31
C ILE A 121 -1.72 13.36 11.43
N LYS A 122 -2.56 13.24 12.46
CA LYS A 122 -3.41 12.08 12.69
C LYS A 122 -4.75 12.23 11.96
N VAL A 123 -4.82 11.76 10.72
CA VAL A 123 -6.00 11.92 9.83
C VAL A 123 -6.48 10.60 9.21
N GLY A 124 -5.95 9.46 9.64
CA GLY A 124 -6.21 8.19 8.97
C GLY A 124 -5.26 7.97 7.80
N MET A 125 -5.55 6.92 7.03
CA MET A 125 -4.76 6.56 5.84
C MET A 125 -5.63 6.83 4.61
N PRO A 126 -5.19 7.62 3.62
CA PRO A 126 -6.00 7.97 2.44
C PRO A 126 -6.56 6.76 1.70
N ARG A 127 -5.82 5.64 1.68
CA ARG A 127 -6.28 4.39 1.06
C ARG A 127 -7.49 3.75 1.75
N ASN A 128 -7.76 4.11 3.00
CA ASN A 128 -8.84 3.57 3.81
C ASN A 128 -10.14 4.38 3.66
N ASP A 129 -10.12 5.55 3.00
CA ASP A 129 -11.31 6.39 2.82
C ASP A 129 -12.47 5.63 2.17
N VAL A 130 -12.16 4.73 1.24
CA VAL A 130 -13.14 3.87 0.56
C VAL A 130 -13.79 2.85 1.49
N LEU A 131 -13.15 2.48 2.61
CA LEU A 131 -13.66 1.49 3.56
C LEU A 131 -14.71 2.09 4.51
N ILE A 132 -14.66 3.41 4.71
CA ILE A 132 -15.59 4.13 5.58
C ILE A 132 -16.88 4.47 4.83
N LYS A 133 -16.79 4.61 3.50
CA LYS A 133 -17.94 4.89 2.64
C LYS A 133 -18.69 3.60 2.31
N ASN A 134 -19.98 3.53 2.66
CA ASN A 134 -20.84 2.42 2.25
C ASN A 134 -21.37 2.63 0.81
N ASP A 135 -20.46 2.56 -0.17
CA ASP A 135 -20.81 2.72 -1.58
C ASP A 135 -21.33 1.41 -2.18
N ILE A 136 -22.66 1.29 -2.23
CA ILE A 136 -23.37 0.11 -2.73
C ILE A 136 -23.08 -0.13 -4.22
N ILE A 137 -22.92 0.94 -5.01
CA ILE A 137 -22.65 0.85 -6.45
C ILE A 137 -21.25 0.29 -6.66
N LEU A 138 -20.25 0.84 -5.97
CA LEU A 138 -18.88 0.32 -6.00
C LEU A 138 -18.82 -1.13 -5.55
N LYS A 139 -19.52 -1.49 -4.47
CA LYS A 139 -19.60 -2.87 -3.97
C LYS A 139 -20.16 -3.81 -5.03
N ASN A 140 -21.26 -3.44 -5.69
CA ASN A 140 -21.87 -4.26 -6.75
C ASN A 140 -20.96 -4.39 -7.97
N ASN A 141 -20.26 -3.31 -8.35
CA ASN A 141 -19.31 -3.32 -9.46
C ASN A 141 -18.12 -4.25 -9.16
N ILE A 142 -17.56 -4.21 -7.95
CA ILE A 142 -16.49 -5.11 -7.51
C ILE A 142 -16.96 -6.57 -7.54
N ARG A 143 -18.18 -6.85 -7.05
CA ARG A 143 -18.71 -8.22 -7.08
C ARG A 143 -18.89 -8.72 -8.51
N LYS A 144 -19.39 -7.87 -9.40
CA LYS A 144 -19.53 -8.18 -10.83
C LYS A 144 -18.18 -8.43 -11.50
N SER A 145 -17.17 -7.59 -11.23
CA SER A 145 -15.82 -7.79 -11.79
C SER A 145 -15.13 -9.05 -11.24
N LEU A 146 -15.51 -9.47 -10.04
CA LEU A 146 -15.08 -10.71 -9.44
C LEU A 146 -16.01 -11.89 -9.78
N HIS A 147 -17.01 -11.74 -10.65
CA HIS A 147 -17.94 -12.84 -10.98
C HIS A 147 -18.57 -13.54 -9.76
N VAL A 148 -18.78 -12.79 -8.65
CA VAL A 148 -19.39 -13.31 -7.42
C VAL A 148 -20.86 -12.93 -7.37
N ASN A 149 -21.71 -13.90 -6.99
CA ASN A 149 -23.14 -13.66 -6.84
C ASN A 149 -23.41 -12.60 -5.75
N LYS A 150 -24.45 -11.78 -5.95
CA LYS A 150 -24.89 -10.75 -4.99
C LYS A 150 -25.14 -11.32 -3.60
N ASN A 151 -25.65 -12.55 -3.51
CA ASN A 151 -26.04 -13.18 -2.24
C ASN A 151 -24.92 -14.02 -1.59
N SER A 152 -23.81 -14.25 -2.29
CA SER A 152 -22.67 -15.01 -1.77
C SER A 152 -21.97 -14.32 -0.59
N CYS A 153 -21.44 -15.09 0.34
CA CYS A 153 -20.43 -14.57 1.25
C CYS A 153 -19.05 -14.61 0.56
N ILE A 154 -18.12 -13.75 0.98
CA ILE A 154 -16.74 -13.75 0.44
C ILE A 154 -15.80 -13.99 1.62
N LEU A 155 -14.98 -15.03 1.50
CA LEU A 155 -13.85 -15.28 2.39
C LEU A 155 -12.57 -14.80 1.69
N LEU A 156 -11.96 -13.75 2.22
CA LEU A 156 -10.66 -13.26 1.74
C LEU A 156 -9.54 -13.89 2.57
N TYR A 157 -8.72 -14.71 1.91
CA TYR A 157 -7.50 -15.26 2.50
C TYR A 157 -6.27 -14.54 1.93
N ALA A 158 -5.54 -13.84 2.78
CA ALA A 158 -4.40 -13.00 2.39
C ALA A 158 -3.15 -13.31 3.25
N PRO A 159 -2.48 -14.45 3.02
CA PRO A 159 -1.31 -14.83 3.81
C PRO A 159 -0.09 -13.96 3.50
N THR A 160 0.77 -13.76 4.49
CA THR A 160 2.04 -13.03 4.30
C THR A 160 3.12 -13.93 3.68
N LEU A 161 4.04 -13.33 2.90
CA LEU A 161 5.23 -14.00 2.37
C LEU A 161 6.08 -14.71 3.45
N ARG A 162 6.53 -15.92 3.14
CA ARG A 162 7.40 -16.77 3.97
C ARG A 162 8.72 -17.07 3.25
N ARG A 163 9.86 -16.73 3.85
CA ARG A 163 11.20 -16.85 3.21
C ARG A 163 11.58 -18.28 2.82
N ASN A 164 11.09 -19.29 3.54
CA ASN A 164 11.49 -20.69 3.36
C ASN A 164 10.42 -21.55 2.68
N GLN A 165 9.36 -20.95 2.13
CA GLN A 165 8.30 -21.69 1.44
C GLN A 165 8.19 -21.19 0.00
N LYS A 166 8.19 -22.14 -0.95
CA LYS A 166 7.94 -21.85 -2.38
C LYS A 166 6.51 -21.36 -2.62
N THR A 167 5.59 -21.70 -1.73
CA THR A 167 4.18 -21.30 -1.77
C THR A 167 3.85 -20.42 -0.57
N MET A 168 2.97 -19.44 -0.76
CA MET A 168 2.49 -18.58 0.34
C MET A 168 1.41 -19.25 1.21
N SER A 169 1.12 -20.54 0.98
CA SER A 169 0.12 -21.27 1.73
C SER A 169 0.64 -21.59 3.13
N ILE A 170 0.00 -21.00 4.14
CA ILE A 170 -0.07 -21.67 5.44
C ILE A 170 -0.81 -23.00 5.19
N ASN A 171 -0.42 -24.07 5.88
CA ASN A 171 -1.08 -25.37 5.81
C ASN A 171 -2.45 -25.31 6.52
N ILE A 172 -3.32 -24.40 6.08
CA ILE A 172 -4.69 -24.24 6.54
C ILE A 172 -5.56 -24.91 5.49
N ASP A 173 -6.35 -25.89 5.94
CA ASP A 173 -7.42 -26.48 5.13
C ASP A 173 -8.56 -25.46 4.99
N LEU A 174 -8.53 -24.70 3.89
CA LEU A 174 -9.54 -23.69 3.60
C LEU A 174 -10.92 -24.30 3.37
N ASN A 175 -11.02 -25.55 2.90
CA ASN A 175 -12.32 -26.23 2.74
C ASN A 175 -12.93 -26.53 4.11
N SER A 176 -12.12 -27.01 5.06
CA SER A 176 -12.57 -27.20 6.44
C SER A 176 -13.04 -25.88 7.07
N VAL A 177 -12.30 -24.78 6.85
CA VAL A 177 -12.73 -23.44 7.30
C VAL A 177 -14.06 -23.04 6.69
N LEU A 178 -14.25 -23.23 5.38
CA LEU A 178 -15.51 -22.93 4.70
C LEU A 178 -16.67 -23.74 5.25
N ASN A 179 -16.50 -25.06 5.43
CA ASN A 179 -17.53 -25.93 6.00
C ASN A 179 -17.96 -25.46 7.40
N VAL A 180 -17.00 -25.10 8.26
CA VAL A 180 -17.29 -24.56 9.60
C VAL A 180 -18.02 -23.22 9.52
N LEU A 181 -17.65 -22.34 8.59
CA LEU A 181 -18.30 -21.04 8.40
C LEU A 181 -19.73 -21.20 7.88
N GLU A 182 -19.99 -22.11 6.94
CA GLU A 182 -21.33 -22.43 6.45
C GLU A 182 -22.22 -22.98 7.57
N ALA A 183 -21.72 -23.98 8.30
CA ALA A 183 -22.44 -24.58 9.42
C ALA A 183 -22.80 -23.57 10.52
N LYS A 184 -21.87 -22.65 10.85
CA LYS A 184 -22.10 -21.65 11.93
C LYS A 184 -22.88 -20.43 11.50
N SER A 185 -22.71 -19.96 10.26
CA SER A 185 -23.32 -18.70 9.80
C SER A 185 -24.74 -18.87 9.26
N LYS A 186 -25.15 -20.11 8.94
CA LYS A 186 -26.38 -20.41 8.16
C LYS A 186 -26.45 -19.65 6.83
N LYS A 187 -25.32 -19.18 6.31
CA LYS A 187 -25.20 -18.55 5.00
C LYS A 187 -24.53 -19.53 4.05
N ASN A 188 -25.04 -19.61 2.84
CA ASN A 188 -24.49 -20.46 1.78
C ASN A 188 -23.67 -19.63 0.79
N GLY A 189 -22.76 -20.29 0.08
CA GLY A 189 -22.09 -19.71 -1.09
C GLY A 189 -20.94 -18.78 -0.71
N PHE A 190 -19.98 -19.28 0.06
CA PHE A 190 -18.72 -18.58 0.28
C PHE A 190 -17.81 -18.71 -0.95
N VAL A 191 -17.37 -17.58 -1.49
CA VAL A 191 -16.31 -17.57 -2.50
C VAL A 191 -14.98 -17.33 -1.81
N LEU A 192 -14.04 -18.25 -2.01
CA LEU A 192 -12.66 -18.08 -1.57
C LEU A 192 -11.92 -17.20 -2.57
N SER A 193 -11.41 -16.08 -2.06
CA SER A 193 -10.49 -15.20 -2.78
C SER A 193 -9.12 -15.31 -2.12
N GLU A 194 -8.19 -15.99 -2.78
CA GLU A 194 -6.79 -16.05 -2.33
C GLU A 194 -6.04 -14.86 -2.92
N TYR A 195 -5.50 -14.01 -2.04
CA TYR A 195 -4.59 -12.96 -2.46
C TYR A 195 -3.15 -13.48 -2.39
N ILE A 196 -2.58 -13.78 -3.56
CA ILE A 196 -1.19 -14.20 -3.65
C ILE A 196 -0.31 -13.04 -4.13
N GLN A 197 0.48 -12.46 -3.22
CA GLN A 197 1.50 -11.46 -3.55
C GLN A 197 2.75 -12.13 -4.12
N GLU A 198 2.90 -12.16 -5.44
CA GLU A 198 4.13 -12.64 -6.05
C GLU A 198 5.27 -11.59 -6.00
N PRO A 199 6.55 -12.01 -5.85
CA PRO A 199 7.72 -11.12 -5.85
C PRO A 199 7.84 -10.24 -7.12
N LYS A 200 7.19 -10.66 -8.22
CA LYS A 200 7.11 -9.94 -9.49
C LYS A 200 5.70 -9.39 -9.72
N MET A 201 5.25 -8.48 -8.86
CA MET A 201 4.31 -7.38 -9.17
C MET A 201 3.06 -7.72 -10.01
N ASN A 202 2.46 -8.89 -9.81
CA ASN A 202 1.09 -9.19 -10.19
C ASN A 202 0.45 -9.96 -9.03
N SER A 203 -0.48 -9.32 -8.32
CA SER A 203 -1.36 -10.05 -7.41
C SER A 203 -2.37 -10.83 -8.25
N LEU A 204 -2.35 -12.15 -8.17
CA LEU A 204 -3.41 -13.00 -8.72
C LEU A 204 -4.50 -13.15 -7.67
N ILE A 205 -5.73 -12.81 -8.02
CA ILE A 205 -6.93 -13.27 -7.31
C ILE A 205 -7.26 -14.63 -7.93
N LYS A 206 -7.00 -15.71 -7.21
CA LYS A 206 -7.55 -17.02 -7.58
C LYS A 206 -8.92 -17.14 -6.93
N GLN A 207 -9.93 -17.36 -7.76
CA GLN A 207 -11.26 -17.70 -7.31
C GLN A 207 -11.42 -19.20 -7.39
N ILE A 208 -11.73 -19.81 -6.26
CA ILE A 208 -12.21 -21.17 -6.22
C ILE A 208 -13.72 -21.03 -5.97
N GLN A 209 -14.49 -21.26 -7.03
CA GLN A 209 -15.93 -21.50 -6.88
C GLN A 209 -16.07 -22.97 -6.47
N ILE A 210 -16.73 -23.20 -5.34
CA ILE A 210 -17.22 -24.52 -4.92
C ILE A 210 -18.70 -24.57 -5.26
#